data_AF-A0A7W4W9T5-F1
#
_entry.id   AF-A0A7W4W9T5-F1
#
_cell.length_a   1.000
_cell.length_b   1.000
_cell.length_c   1.000
_cell.angle_alpha   90.00
_cell.angle_beta   90.00
_cell.angle_gamma   90.00
#
_symmetry.space_group_name_H-M   'P 1'
#
loop_
_entity.id
_entity.type
_entity.pdbx_description
1 polymer ?
#
loop_
_entity_poly.entity_id
_entity_poly.type
_entity_poly.pdbx_seq_one_letter_code
_entity_poly.pdbx_strand_id
1 'polypeptide(L)'
;MTEISTTLATICFAFATGIFTVLSLIEKPVWSLIHNPSSKNADDNIVRLVHAQLNRLIHLLPPTMKATMGGGAIFLTIQGWQRGFDWPSNLVLAVFILCIVYIISHLEKRIRAVADTRSDTDDIHKIRIGLGELAALHHIGLATTASLTILQILVLVTK
;
A
#
# COMPACT_ATOMS: atom_id res chain seq x y z
N MET A 1 8.55 0.50 -28.20
CA MET A 1 7.96 -0.22 -27.03
C MET A 1 8.59 0.21 -25.71
N THR A 2 9.92 0.37 -25.66
CA THR A 2 10.67 0.78 -24.46
C THR A 2 10.23 2.12 -23.88
N GLU A 3 10.02 3.15 -24.73
CA GLU A 3 9.56 4.48 -24.28
C GLU A 3 8.15 4.45 -23.68
N ILE A 4 7.22 3.70 -24.29
CA ILE A 4 5.85 3.59 -23.78
C ILE A 4 5.85 2.88 -22.42
N SER A 5 6.67 1.83 -22.25
CA SER A 5 6.79 1.14 -20.97
C SER A 5 7.42 1.99 -19.87
N THR A 6 8.41 2.83 -20.19
CA THR A 6 9.04 3.71 -19.20
C THR A 6 8.12 4.87 -18.80
N THR A 7 7.38 5.45 -19.75
CA THR A 7 6.38 6.48 -19.46
C THR A 7 5.26 5.93 -18.57
N LEU A 8 4.70 4.76 -18.91
CA LEU A 8 3.65 4.14 -18.10
C LEU A 8 4.14 3.74 -16.71
N ALA A 9 5.35 3.17 -16.60
CA ALA A 9 5.96 2.84 -15.30
C ALA A 9 6.15 4.11 -14.45
N THR A 10 6.61 5.21 -15.06
CA THR A 10 6.76 6.51 -14.39
C THR A 10 5.41 7.04 -13.89
N ILE A 11 4.35 6.95 -14.70
CA ILE A 11 3.01 7.38 -14.31
C ILE A 11 2.49 6.52 -13.14
N CYS A 12 2.62 5.19 -13.22
CA CYS A 12 2.21 4.29 -12.15
C CYS A 12 2.98 4.57 -10.84
N PHE A 13 4.28 4.83 -10.93
CA PHE A 13 5.11 5.15 -9.78
C PHE A 13 4.77 6.51 -9.16
N ALA A 14 4.62 7.55 -9.98
CA ALA A 14 4.22 8.88 -9.53
C ALA A 14 2.84 8.84 -8.85
N PHE A 15 1.91 8.09 -9.44
CA PHE A 15 0.58 7.88 -8.90
C PHE A 15 0.60 7.13 -7.56
N ALA A 16 1.33 6.01 -7.46
CA ALA A 16 1.51 5.27 -6.21
C ALA A 16 2.15 6.13 -5.11
N THR A 17 3.17 6.91 -5.46
CA THR A 17 3.86 7.82 -4.54
C THR A 17 2.90 8.87 -3.98
N GLY A 18 2.04 9.45 -4.83
CA GLY A 18 1.02 10.39 -4.40
C GLY A 18 0.04 9.77 -3.40
N ILE A 19 -0.49 8.58 -3.70
CA ILE A 19 -1.40 7.85 -2.79
C ILE A 19 -0.72 7.58 -1.43
N PHE A 20 0.46 6.98 -1.45
CA PHE A 20 1.20 6.63 -0.24
C PHE A 20 1.54 7.85 0.61
N THR A 21 1.90 8.98 -0.03
CA THR A 21 2.21 10.22 0.67
C THR A 21 0.96 10.79 1.36
N VAL A 22 -0.15 10.91 0.63
CA VAL A 22 -1.41 11.44 1.18
C VAL A 22 -1.91 10.56 2.32
N LEU A 23 -1.93 9.24 2.14
CA LEU A 23 -2.31 8.30 3.21
C LEU A 23 -1.41 8.41 4.43
N SER A 24 -0.10 8.54 4.23
CA SER A 24 0.85 8.69 5.35
C SER A 24 0.59 9.95 6.16
N LEU A 25 0.22 11.05 5.49
CA LEU A 25 -0.13 12.31 6.14
C LEU A 25 -1.44 12.21 6.92
N ILE A 26 -2.46 11.56 6.35
CA ILE A 26 -3.75 11.31 7.02
C ILE A 26 -3.57 10.42 8.24
N GLU A 27 -2.72 9.39 8.16
CA GLU A 27 -2.52 8.41 9.23
C GLU A 27 -1.54 8.87 10.32
N LYS A 28 -0.69 9.86 10.05
CA LYS A 28 0.34 10.35 10.98
C LYS A 28 -0.18 10.59 12.41
N PRO A 29 -1.35 11.22 12.62
CA PRO A 29 -1.88 11.46 13.98
C PRO A 29 -2.24 10.18 14.74
N VAL A 30 -2.47 9.06 14.04
CA VAL A 30 -2.90 7.78 14.62
C VAL A 30 -1.81 6.71 14.58
N TRP A 31 -0.57 7.04 14.18
CA TRP A 31 0.53 6.07 14.11
C TRP A 31 0.82 5.33 15.42
N SER A 32 0.58 5.98 16.57
CA SER A 32 0.77 5.30 17.85
C SER A 32 -0.17 4.09 18.04
N LEU A 33 -1.30 4.05 17.32
CA LEU A 33 -2.26 2.95 17.32
C LEU A 33 -1.77 1.73 16.55
N ILE A 34 -0.78 1.87 15.66
CA ILE A 34 -0.18 0.75 14.90
C ILE A 34 0.37 -0.31 15.85
N HIS A 35 1.00 0.12 16.94
CA HIS A 35 1.65 -0.76 17.90
C HIS A 35 0.79 -0.99 19.15
N ASN A 36 0.01 0.01 19.56
CA ASN A 36 -0.81 -0.06 20.76
C ASN A 36 -2.16 0.64 20.55
N PRO A 37 -3.25 -0.13 20.33
CA PRO A 37 -4.60 0.42 20.17
C PRO A 37 -5.09 1.23 21.38
N SER A 38 -4.51 1.04 22.56
CA SER A 38 -4.83 1.77 23.80
C SER A 38 -3.92 2.97 24.05
N SER A 39 -3.11 3.37 23.07
CA SER A 39 -2.23 4.55 23.17
C SER A 39 -3.02 5.81 23.50
N LYS A 40 -2.59 6.53 24.54
CA LYS A 40 -3.15 7.84 24.92
C LYS A 40 -2.64 8.98 24.03
N ASN A 41 -1.66 8.72 23.17
CA ASN A 41 -1.08 9.73 22.28
C ASN A 41 -1.97 10.06 21.08
N ALA A 42 -2.99 9.25 20.81
CA ALA A 42 -4.01 9.53 19.81
C ALA A 42 -5.29 9.99 20.51
N ASP A 43 -5.68 11.26 20.29
CA ASP A 43 -6.94 11.81 20.81
C ASP A 43 -8.13 11.16 20.11
N ASP A 44 -9.18 10.82 20.86
CA ASP A 44 -10.31 10.06 20.33
C ASP A 44 -11.11 10.84 19.27
N ASN A 45 -11.15 12.18 19.33
CA ASN A 45 -11.79 12.98 18.27
C ASN A 45 -10.96 12.93 16.98
N ILE A 46 -9.63 13.00 17.12
CA ILE A 46 -8.70 12.85 15.98
C ILE A 46 -8.82 11.45 15.37
N VAL A 47 -8.92 10.41 16.20
CA VAL A 47 -9.12 9.02 15.76
C VAL A 47 -10.39 8.90 14.93
N ARG A 48 -11.52 9.44 15.42
CA ARG A 48 -12.79 9.43 14.68
C ARG A 48 -12.72 10.23 13.37
N LEU A 49 -12.02 11.37 13.38
CA LEU A 49 -11.80 12.17 12.17
C LEU A 49 -11.00 11.40 11.11
N VAL A 50 -9.86 10.81 11.50
CA VAL A 50 -9.02 10.03 10.59
C VAL A 50 -9.77 8.79 10.09
N HIS A 51 -10.52 8.10 10.94
CA HIS A 51 -11.40 7.00 10.53
C HIS A 51 -12.41 7.46 9.47
N ALA A 52 -13.12 8.57 9.70
CA ALA A 52 -14.08 9.08 8.72
C ALA A 52 -13.43 9.46 7.38
N GLN A 53 -12.22 10.05 7.41
CA GLN A 53 -11.46 10.37 6.19
C GLN A 53 -11.07 9.10 5.44
N LEU A 54 -10.50 8.11 6.12
CA LEU A 54 -10.10 6.84 5.51
C LEU A 54 -11.32 6.05 5.01
N ASN A 55 -12.43 6.06 5.76
CA ASN A 55 -13.67 5.39 5.38
C ASN A 55 -14.23 5.95 4.05
N ARG A 56 -14.13 7.26 3.81
CA ARG A 56 -14.51 7.83 2.50
C ARG A 56 -13.63 7.33 1.35
N LEU A 57 -12.36 7.03 1.63
CA LEU A 57 -11.39 6.63 0.64
C LEU A 57 -11.44 5.12 0.33
N ILE A 58 -12.07 4.28 1.16
CA ILE A 58 -12.08 2.81 0.97
C ILE A 58 -12.76 2.36 -0.31
N HIS A 59 -13.64 3.16 -0.88
CA HIS A 59 -14.33 2.79 -2.12
C HIS A 59 -13.46 3.03 -3.35
N LEU A 60 -12.50 3.96 -3.24
CA LEU A 60 -11.62 4.35 -4.34
C LEU A 60 -10.26 3.70 -4.25
N LEU A 61 -9.63 3.67 -3.06
CA LEU A 61 -8.26 3.22 -2.89
C LEU A 61 -8.04 1.75 -3.25
N PRO A 62 -8.84 0.76 -2.79
CA PRO A 62 -8.54 -0.64 -3.04
C PRO A 62 -8.63 -1.03 -4.52
N PRO A 63 -9.66 -0.64 -5.29
CA PRO A 63 -9.68 -0.89 -6.74
C PRO A 63 -8.47 -0.25 -7.43
N THR A 64 -8.14 0.98 -7.05
CA THR A 64 -7.05 1.73 -7.65
C THR A 64 -5.69 1.10 -7.35
N MET A 65 -5.44 0.70 -6.09
CA MET A 65 -4.24 -0.02 -5.68
C MET A 65 -4.12 -1.36 -6.39
N LYS A 66 -5.21 -2.14 -6.50
CA LYS A 66 -5.24 -3.39 -7.27
C LYS A 66 -4.87 -3.16 -8.74
N ALA A 67 -5.39 -2.10 -9.35
CA ALA A 67 -5.06 -1.73 -10.73
C ALA A 67 -3.58 -1.32 -10.89
N THR A 68 -3.04 -0.51 -9.98
CA THR A 68 -1.61 -0.11 -10.00
C THR A 68 -0.69 -1.32 -9.80
N MET A 69 -1.02 -2.22 -8.87
CA MET A 69 -0.29 -3.47 -8.63
C MET A 69 -0.33 -4.39 -9.86
N GLY A 70 -1.50 -4.56 -10.48
CA GLY A 70 -1.66 -5.34 -11.71
C GLY A 70 -0.85 -4.75 -12.87
N GLY A 71 -0.86 -3.43 -13.03
CA GLY A 71 0.00 -2.73 -13.99
C GLY A 71 1.48 -3.01 -13.74
N GLY A 72 1.94 -2.92 -12.49
CA GLY A 72 3.31 -3.27 -12.12
C GLY A 72 3.70 -4.71 -12.47
N ALA A 73 2.78 -5.67 -12.28
CA ALA A 73 3.02 -7.08 -12.61
C ALA A 73 3.23 -7.26 -14.12
N ILE A 74 2.40 -6.59 -14.92
CA ILE A 74 2.49 -6.60 -16.38
C ILE A 74 3.82 -5.99 -16.82
N PHE A 75 4.22 -4.84 -16.27
CA PHE A 75 5.49 -4.19 -16.64
C PHE A 75 6.72 -5.02 -16.26
N LEU A 76 6.74 -5.62 -15.07
CA LEU A 76 7.84 -6.50 -14.65
C LEU A 76 7.90 -7.77 -15.53
N THR A 77 6.76 -8.31 -15.94
CA THR A 77 6.70 -9.46 -16.85
C THR A 77 7.24 -9.10 -18.24
N ILE A 78 6.84 -7.95 -18.80
CA ILE A 78 7.36 -7.43 -20.07
C ILE A 78 8.87 -7.20 -19.98
N GLN A 79 9.35 -6.62 -18.87
CA GLN A 79 10.77 -6.44 -18.64
C GLN A 79 11.51 -7.77 -18.57
N GLY A 80 10.96 -8.76 -17.85
CA GLY A 80 11.51 -10.12 -17.78
C GLY A 80 11.62 -10.73 -19.17
N TRP A 81 10.57 -10.65 -19.98
CA TRP A 81 10.59 -11.09 -21.38
C TRP A 81 11.70 -10.41 -22.20
N GLN A 82 11.80 -9.08 -22.13
CA GLN A 82 12.83 -8.32 -22.87
C GLN A 82 14.26 -8.66 -22.45
N ARG A 83 14.44 -9.14 -21.21
CA ARG A 83 15.73 -9.54 -20.64
C ARG A 83 15.97 -11.05 -20.69
N GLY A 84 15.13 -11.80 -21.42
CA GLY A 84 15.25 -13.25 -21.55
C GLY A 84 15.05 -14.02 -20.24
N PHE A 85 14.30 -13.45 -19.29
CA PHE A 85 14.03 -14.03 -17.97
C PHE A 85 15.31 -14.43 -17.22
N ASP A 86 16.31 -13.55 -17.24
CA ASP A 86 17.51 -13.77 -16.45
C ASP A 86 17.23 -13.79 -14.94
N TRP A 87 18.13 -14.43 -14.18
CA TRP A 87 17.94 -14.66 -12.75
C TRP A 87 17.58 -13.38 -11.95
N PRO A 88 18.26 -12.24 -12.14
CA PRO A 88 17.89 -10.99 -11.45
C PRO A 88 16.47 -10.50 -11.74
N SER A 89 15.99 -10.58 -12.99
CA SER A 89 14.63 -10.13 -13.33
C SER A 89 13.56 -11.07 -12.77
N ASN A 90 13.84 -12.38 -12.76
CA ASN A 90 12.95 -13.36 -12.14
C ASN A 90 12.85 -13.17 -10.62
N LEU A 91 13.96 -12.82 -9.97
CA LEU A 91 13.97 -12.52 -8.54
C LEU A 91 13.07 -11.32 -8.22
N VAL A 92 13.18 -10.22 -8.98
CA VAL A 92 12.32 -9.04 -8.79
C VAL A 92 10.85 -9.40 -8.98
N LEU A 93 10.53 -10.12 -10.05
CA LEU A 93 9.16 -10.55 -10.33
C LEU A 93 8.60 -11.46 -9.23
N ALA A 94 9.37 -12.45 -8.77
CA ALA A 94 8.96 -13.35 -7.71
C ALA A 94 8.68 -12.61 -6.40
N VAL A 95 9.58 -11.72 -5.98
CA VAL A 95 9.39 -10.88 -4.79
C VAL A 95 8.15 -10.01 -4.96
N PHE A 96 7.97 -9.37 -6.12
CA PHE A 96 6.79 -8.55 -6.39
C PHE A 96 5.48 -9.32 -6.26
N ILE A 97 5.40 -10.51 -6.83
CA ILE A 97 4.21 -11.36 -6.75
C ILE A 97 3.92 -11.79 -5.31
N LEU A 98 4.94 -12.22 -4.56
CA LEU A 98 4.79 -12.59 -3.16
C LEU A 98 4.24 -11.42 -2.33
N CYS A 99 4.77 -10.22 -2.56
CA CYS A 99 4.34 -8.98 -1.94
C CYS A 99 2.89 -8.61 -2.26
N ILE A 100 2.49 -8.68 -3.54
CA ILE A 100 1.09 -8.43 -3.94
C ILE A 100 0.15 -9.43 -3.28
N VAL A 101 0.47 -10.73 -3.35
CA VAL A 101 -0.38 -11.79 -2.79
C VAL A 101 -0.55 -11.59 -1.28
N TYR A 102 0.55 -11.26 -0.59
CA TYR A 102 0.51 -10.92 0.83
C TYR A 102 -0.39 -9.72 1.12
N ILE A 103 -0.23 -8.61 0.39
CA ILE A 103 -1.03 -7.40 0.61
C ILE A 103 -2.51 -7.67 0.32
N ILE A 104 -2.84 -8.24 -0.85
CA ILE A 104 -4.23 -8.50 -1.27
C ILE A 104 -4.95 -9.42 -0.28
N SER A 105 -4.29 -10.48 0.20
CA SER A 105 -4.90 -11.43 1.15
C SER A 105 -5.29 -10.79 2.49
N HIS A 106 -4.61 -9.72 2.90
CA HIS A 106 -4.91 -8.99 4.15
C HIS A 106 -5.76 -7.74 3.93
N LEU A 107 -5.74 -7.17 2.73
CA LEU A 107 -6.37 -5.89 2.38
C LEU A 107 -7.88 -5.91 2.63
N GLU A 108 -8.60 -6.92 2.14
CA GLU A 108 -10.06 -6.96 2.24
C GLU A 108 -10.56 -7.12 3.68
N LYS A 109 -9.85 -7.92 4.49
CA LYS A 109 -10.21 -8.08 5.91
C LYS A 109 -10.05 -6.77 6.67
N ARG A 110 -8.93 -6.07 6.47
CA ARG A 110 -8.62 -4.82 7.19
C ARG A 110 -9.45 -3.63 6.71
N ILE A 111 -9.78 -3.57 5.43
CA ILE A 111 -10.73 -2.58 4.91
C ILE A 111 -12.12 -2.80 5.50
N ARG A 112 -12.63 -4.05 5.52
CA ARG A 112 -13.94 -4.35 6.11
C ARG A 112 -14.03 -3.93 7.57
N ALA A 113 -12.97 -4.16 8.35
CA ALA A 113 -12.93 -3.71 9.75
C ALA A 113 -13.13 -2.18 9.92
N VAL A 114 -12.67 -1.38 8.95
CA VAL A 114 -12.86 0.09 8.93
C VAL A 114 -14.20 0.48 8.29
N ALA A 115 -14.63 -0.23 7.26
CA ALA A 115 -15.88 0.00 6.53
C ALA A 115 -17.13 -0.28 7.37
N ASP A 116 -17.09 -1.37 8.13
CA ASP A 116 -18.21 -1.92 8.88
C ASP A 116 -18.38 -1.23 10.24
N THR A 117 -17.49 -0.30 10.60
CA THR A 117 -17.57 0.51 11.82
C THR A 117 -18.00 1.94 11.52
N ARG A 118 -18.95 2.47 12.29
CA ARG A 118 -19.42 3.86 12.21
C ARG A 118 -18.58 4.78 13.09
N SER A 119 -17.99 5.79 12.47
CA SER A 119 -17.07 6.73 13.13
C SER A 119 -17.67 7.52 14.29
N ASP A 120 -18.99 7.66 14.36
CA ASP A 120 -19.73 8.50 15.31
C ASP A 120 -20.39 7.72 16.45
N THR A 121 -20.82 6.49 16.17
CA THR A 121 -21.71 5.72 17.02
C THR A 121 -21.06 4.46 17.59
N ASP A 122 -20.00 3.95 16.98
CA ASP A 122 -19.33 2.75 17.47
C ASP A 122 -18.30 3.04 18.56
N ASP A 123 -18.01 1.98 19.31
CA ASP A 123 -16.99 1.91 20.34
C ASP A 123 -15.64 2.38 19.80
N ILE A 124 -15.08 3.39 20.47
CA ILE A 124 -13.79 3.98 20.12
C ILE A 124 -12.66 2.96 20.13
N HIS A 125 -12.73 1.94 20.99
CA HIS A 125 -11.72 0.90 21.05
C HIS A 125 -11.69 0.06 19.78
N LYS A 126 -12.86 -0.27 19.21
CA LYS A 126 -12.95 -0.98 17.91
C LYS A 126 -12.40 -0.14 16.77
N ILE A 127 -12.74 1.14 16.74
CA ILE A 127 -12.23 2.09 15.73
C ILE A 127 -10.70 2.19 15.80
N ARG A 128 -10.14 2.28 17.02
CA ARG A 128 -8.69 2.32 17.24
C ARG A 128 -7.97 1.08 16.73
N ILE A 129 -8.52 -0.11 16.99
CA ILE A 129 -7.96 -1.38 16.47
C ILE A 129 -8.00 -1.39 14.95
N GLY A 130 -9.16 -1.10 14.35
CA GLY A 130 -9.32 -1.10 12.89
C GLY A 130 -8.37 -0.11 12.20
N LEU A 131 -8.24 1.10 12.73
CA LEU A 131 -7.29 2.10 12.25
C LEU A 131 -5.83 1.65 12.41
N GLY A 132 -5.47 1.12 13.57
CA GLY A 132 -4.12 0.62 13.83
C GLY A 132 -3.73 -0.50 12.86
N GLU A 133 -4.65 -1.45 12.62
CA GLU A 133 -4.45 -2.52 11.65
C GLU A 133 -4.36 -2.01 10.20
N LEU A 134 -5.21 -1.07 9.79
CA LEU A 134 -5.18 -0.51 8.45
C LEU A 134 -3.87 0.26 8.20
N ALA A 135 -3.48 1.12 9.15
CA ALA A 135 -2.22 1.86 9.09
C ALA A 135 -1.01 0.91 9.09
N ALA A 136 -1.04 -0.17 9.89
CA ALA A 136 0.01 -1.19 9.87
C ALA A 136 0.16 -1.83 8.48
N LEU A 137 -0.95 -2.17 7.81
CA LEU A 137 -0.92 -2.74 6.46
C LEU A 137 -0.38 -1.74 5.44
N HIS A 138 -0.76 -0.47 5.55
CA HIS A 138 -0.23 0.59 4.69
C HIS A 138 1.29 0.75 4.85
N HIS A 139 1.81 0.75 6.08
CA HIS A 139 3.26 0.79 6.34
C HIS A 139 4.00 -0.44 5.83
N ILE A 140 3.41 -1.64 5.92
CA ILE A 140 3.98 -2.85 5.30
C ILE A 140 4.01 -2.70 3.77
N GLY A 141 2.96 -2.15 3.17
CA GLY A 141 2.91 -1.85 1.74
C GLY A 141 4.00 -0.84 1.31
N LEU A 142 4.22 0.20 2.10
CA LEU A 142 5.31 1.18 1.92
C LEU A 142 6.69 0.52 1.97
N ALA A 143 6.97 -0.24 3.04
CA ALA A 143 8.25 -0.93 3.21
C ALA A 143 8.52 -1.90 2.05
N THR A 144 7.49 -2.65 1.65
CA THR A 144 7.52 -3.57 0.52
C THR A 144 7.86 -2.85 -0.80
N THR A 145 7.18 -1.73 -1.06
CA THR A 145 7.42 -0.92 -2.28
C THR A 145 8.84 -0.37 -2.29
N ALA A 146 9.33 0.12 -1.15
CA ALA A 146 10.69 0.62 -1.00
C ALA A 146 11.73 -0.49 -1.25
N SER A 147 11.56 -1.67 -0.66
CA SER A 147 12.44 -2.83 -0.88
C SER A 147 12.47 -3.24 -2.35
N LEU A 148 11.30 -3.29 -3.01
CA LEU A 148 11.22 -3.64 -4.42
C LEU A 148 11.89 -2.61 -5.32
N THR A 149 11.74 -1.33 -5.00
CA THR A 149 12.37 -0.21 -5.71
C THR A 149 13.89 -0.31 -5.60
N ILE A 150 14.41 -0.57 -4.41
CA ILE A 150 15.86 -0.78 -4.19
C ILE A 150 16.35 -1.99 -5.00
N LEU A 151 15.64 -3.12 -4.92
CA LEU A 151 15.99 -4.32 -5.68
C LEU A 151 16.01 -4.03 -7.19
N GLN A 152 15.02 -3.31 -7.69
CA GLN A 152 14.93 -2.94 -9.10
C GLN A 152 16.07 -2.02 -9.53
N ILE A 153 16.45 -1.04 -8.71
CA ILE A 153 17.60 -0.16 -8.95
C ILE A 153 18.89 -0.99 -9.01
N LEU A 154 19.10 -1.89 -8.05
CA LEU A 154 20.28 -2.77 -8.04
C LEU A 154 20.36 -3.56 -9.35
N VAL A 155 19.27 -4.20 -9.77
CA VAL A 155 19.22 -4.97 -11.03
C VAL A 155 19.46 -4.09 -12.26
N LEU A 156 19.05 -2.81 -12.23
CA LEU A 156 19.28 -1.88 -13.33
C LEU A 156 20.72 -1.36 -13.40
N VAL A 157 21.41 -1.24 -12.27
CA VAL A 157 22.79 -0.69 -12.18
C VAL A 157 23.84 -1.78 -12.34
N THR A 158 23.54 -3.04 -11.96
CA THR A 158 24.47 -4.17 -12.11
C THR A 158 24.39 -4.87 -13.47
N LYS A 159 23.63 -4.32 -14.41
CA LYS A 159 23.46 -4.81 -15.78
C LYS A 159 24.02 -3.81 -16.76
#